data_AF-M5R9Y8-F1
#
_entry.id   AF-M5R9Y8-F1
#
_cell.length_a   1.000
_cell.length_b   1.000
_cell.length_c   1.000
_cell.angle_alpha   90.00
_cell.angle_beta   90.00
_cell.angle_gamma   90.00
#
_symmetry.space_group_name_H-M   'P 1'
#
loop_
_entity.id
_entity.type
_entity.pdbx_description
1 polymer ?
#
loop_
_entity_poly.entity_id
_entity_poly.type
_entity_poly.pdbx_seq_one_letter_code
_entity_poly.pdbx_strand_id
1 'polypeptide(L)'
;MIEQPAIVDVPTNAMDLFPTLSELIGAPMPTDRIYDGVSLTPLLSGESIARPDDKPFYYYNCENLQAVRVGDWKLHLPRTKEQIPWWARNKQKPIQTPELYNLAADVTETQNVANQHPERVSQMMALAEQTRLKLGEFGERGTEQRPTGTLFPEVPILSNQSQDWDPLPDVEKGRGKTEFKKQRADGKNNKGKKKANRRVLSDDMNRKRCNQFKYWAFGTTFFG
;
A
#
# COMPACT_ATOMS: atom_id res chain seq x y z
N MET A 1 33.46 -0.81 -6.41
CA MET A 1 32.73 0.47 -6.54
C MET A 1 32.66 0.78 -8.02
N ILE A 2 31.48 1.12 -8.57
CA ILE A 2 31.23 1.20 -10.03
C ILE A 2 32.27 2.09 -10.72
N GLU A 3 33.14 1.50 -11.53
CA GLU A 3 34.21 2.23 -12.24
C GLU A 3 33.79 2.70 -13.64
N GLN A 4 32.77 2.06 -14.22
CA GLN A 4 32.22 2.36 -15.54
C GLN A 4 30.70 2.18 -15.53
N PRO A 5 29.95 2.85 -16.42
CA PRO A 5 28.51 2.65 -16.55
C PRO A 5 28.17 1.17 -16.77
N ALA A 6 27.21 0.65 -16.02
CA ALA A 6 26.75 -0.74 -16.13
C ALA A 6 25.21 -0.80 -16.13
N ILE A 7 24.66 -1.81 -16.80
CA ILE A 7 23.25 -2.14 -16.78
C ILE A 7 23.09 -3.40 -15.92
N VAL A 8 22.16 -3.36 -14.98
CA VAL A 8 21.84 -4.49 -14.10
C VAL A 8 20.37 -4.84 -14.29
N ASP A 9 20.10 -6.07 -14.73
CA ASP A 9 18.74 -6.56 -15.04
C ASP A 9 18.11 -7.32 -13.86
N VAL A 10 18.66 -7.15 -12.65
CA VAL A 10 18.15 -7.79 -11.44
C VAL A 10 16.89 -7.05 -10.98
N PRO A 11 15.78 -7.76 -10.69
CA PRO A 11 14.58 -7.13 -10.14
C PRO A 11 14.85 -6.44 -8.80
N THR A 12 14.66 -5.12 -8.77
CA THR A 12 14.80 -4.28 -7.58
C THR A 12 13.47 -3.61 -7.23
N ASN A 13 13.29 -3.28 -5.96
CA ASN A 13 12.11 -2.56 -5.47
C ASN A 13 12.52 -1.39 -4.55
N ALA A 14 11.60 -0.48 -4.29
CA ALA A 14 11.89 0.68 -3.44
C ALA A 14 12.21 0.30 -1.98
N MET A 15 11.75 -0.87 -1.51
CA MET A 15 12.01 -1.35 -0.14
C MET A 15 13.46 -1.80 0.04
N ASP A 16 14.17 -2.11 -1.05
CA ASP A 16 15.61 -2.43 -1.05
C ASP A 16 16.48 -1.23 -0.65
N LEU A 17 15.98 0.00 -0.80
CA LEU A 17 16.73 1.20 -0.43
C LEU A 17 17.03 1.24 1.07
N PHE A 18 16.10 0.79 1.91
CA PHE A 18 16.30 0.81 3.36
C PHE A 18 17.49 -0.05 3.83
N PRO A 19 17.56 -1.37 3.54
CA PRO A 19 18.71 -2.19 3.91
C PRO A 19 20.01 -1.73 3.22
N THR A 20 19.93 -1.28 1.96
CA THR A 20 21.10 -0.75 1.24
C THR A 20 21.71 0.46 1.94
N LEU A 21 20.88 1.45 2.30
CA LEU A 21 21.36 2.65 3.00
C LEU A 21 21.88 2.30 4.39
N SER A 22 21.22 1.40 5.12
CA SER A 22 21.67 0.94 6.44
C SER A 22 23.08 0.35 6.38
N GLU A 23 23.35 -0.49 5.37
CA GLU A 23 24.66 -1.09 5.15
C GLU A 23 25.71 -0.04 4.79
N LEU A 24 25.40 0.87 3.86
CA LEU A 24 26.33 1.91 3.41
C LEU A 24 26.76 2.88 4.53
N ILE A 25 25.87 3.18 5.48
CA ILE A 25 26.18 4.04 6.63
C ILE A 25 26.73 3.25 7.84
N GLY A 26 26.83 1.92 7.74
CA GLY A 26 27.26 1.06 8.85
C GLY A 26 26.29 1.03 10.04
N ALA A 27 25.01 1.34 9.82
CA ALA A 27 23.99 1.28 10.87
C ALA A 27 23.39 -0.14 10.95
N PRO A 28 23.33 -0.75 12.14
CA PRO A 28 22.69 -2.06 12.28
C PRO A 28 21.19 -1.95 12.10
N MET A 29 20.60 -2.88 11.34
CA MET A 29 19.15 -2.98 11.22
C MET A 29 18.54 -3.64 12.47
N PRO A 30 17.36 -3.19 12.93
CA PRO A 30 16.59 -3.90 13.95
C PRO A 30 16.36 -5.38 13.61
N THR A 31 16.48 -6.26 14.60
CA THR A 31 16.29 -7.71 14.44
C THR A 31 14.90 -8.19 14.86
N ASP A 32 14.04 -7.27 15.30
CA ASP A 32 12.69 -7.52 15.81
C ASP A 32 11.61 -7.58 14.70
N ARG A 33 12.01 -7.49 13.43
CA ARG A 33 11.08 -7.42 12.30
C ARG A 33 11.65 -8.06 11.04
N ILE A 34 10.73 -8.43 10.15
CA ILE A 34 11.03 -8.97 8.84
C ILE A 34 11.14 -7.80 7.84
N TYR A 35 12.08 -7.92 6.90
CA TYR A 35 12.28 -6.98 5.81
C TYR A 35 12.05 -7.69 4.47
N ASP A 36 11.24 -7.07 3.62
CA ASP A 36 11.01 -7.57 2.25
C ASP A 36 12.19 -7.27 1.32
N GLY A 37 12.84 -6.14 1.58
CA GLY A 37 13.98 -5.65 0.80
C GLY A 37 15.29 -6.34 1.14
N VAL A 38 16.23 -6.33 0.20
CA VAL A 38 17.62 -6.79 0.40
C VAL A 38 18.59 -5.68 0.01
N SER A 39 19.80 -5.74 0.56
CA SER A 39 20.83 -4.75 0.20
C SER A 39 21.26 -4.91 -1.26
N LEU A 40 21.34 -3.78 -1.95
CA LEU A 40 21.82 -3.67 -3.34
C LEU A 40 23.31 -3.31 -3.42
N THR A 41 23.98 -3.11 -2.29
CA THR A 41 25.42 -2.79 -2.24
C THR A 41 26.28 -3.79 -3.04
N PRO A 42 26.02 -5.11 -3.03
CA PRO A 42 26.77 -6.07 -3.87
C PRO A 42 26.74 -5.72 -5.36
N LEU A 43 25.61 -5.21 -5.87
CA LEU A 43 25.48 -4.83 -7.29
C LEU A 43 26.44 -3.69 -7.67
N LEU A 44 26.79 -2.80 -6.73
CA LEU A 44 27.74 -1.70 -6.95
C LEU A 44 29.19 -2.18 -7.13
N SER A 45 29.45 -3.44 -6.80
CA SER A 45 30.73 -4.12 -7.00
C SER A 45 30.67 -5.22 -8.07
N GLY A 46 29.55 -5.33 -8.79
CA GLY A 46 29.34 -6.38 -9.80
C GLY A 46 29.05 -7.77 -9.22
N GLU A 47 28.72 -7.85 -7.93
CA GLU A 47 28.34 -9.09 -7.25
C GLU A 47 26.82 -9.30 -7.30
N SER A 48 26.37 -10.52 -7.03
CA SER A 48 24.94 -10.85 -6.97
C SER A 48 24.34 -10.52 -5.60
N ILE A 49 23.05 -10.18 -5.58
CA ILE A 49 22.29 -9.99 -4.35
C ILE A 49 21.73 -11.31 -3.83
N ALA A 50 21.46 -11.38 -2.53
CA ALA A 50 20.79 -12.50 -1.89
C ALA A 50 19.26 -12.47 -2.15
N ARG A 51 18.85 -12.49 -3.43
CA ARG A 51 17.44 -12.60 -3.84
C ARG A 51 17.28 -13.81 -4.77
N PRO A 52 16.50 -14.82 -4.37
CA PRO A 52 16.11 -15.89 -5.27
C PRO A 52 15.28 -15.37 -6.45
N ASP A 53 15.46 -15.92 -7.64
CA ASP A 53 14.72 -15.53 -8.86
C ASP A 53 13.21 -15.77 -8.73
N ASP A 54 12.82 -16.75 -7.91
CA ASP A 54 11.44 -17.11 -7.62
C ASP A 54 10.87 -16.36 -6.39
N LYS A 55 11.60 -15.38 -5.83
CA LYS A 55 11.08 -14.58 -4.71
C LYS A 55 9.84 -13.79 -5.17
N PRO A 56 8.67 -13.97 -4.52
CA PRO A 56 7.46 -13.28 -4.91
C PRO A 56 7.52 -11.78 -4.55
N PHE A 57 6.96 -10.96 -5.43
CA PHE A 57 6.65 -9.55 -5.18
C PHE A 57 5.15 -9.36 -5.09
N TYR A 58 4.70 -8.64 -4.07
CA TYR A 58 3.29 -8.42 -3.77
C TYR A 58 2.90 -6.97 -4.04
N TYR A 59 1.85 -6.76 -4.83
CA TYR A 59 1.39 -5.44 -5.25
C TYR A 59 0.15 -5.07 -4.46
N TYR A 60 0.33 -4.28 -3.41
CA TYR A 60 -0.77 -3.75 -2.61
C TYR A 60 -1.26 -2.41 -3.15
N ASN A 61 -2.57 -2.20 -3.04
CA ASN A 61 -3.19 -0.88 -3.13
C ASN A 61 -3.94 -0.61 -1.83
N CYS A 62 -3.34 0.23 -0.99
CA CYS A 62 -3.73 0.37 0.41
C CYS A 62 -3.72 -1.01 1.10
N GLU A 63 -4.85 -1.46 1.64
CA GLU A 63 -4.98 -2.71 2.39
C GLU A 63 -5.27 -3.93 1.49
N ASN A 64 -5.37 -3.74 0.17
CA ASN A 64 -5.83 -4.78 -0.74
C ASN A 64 -4.72 -5.31 -1.66
N LEU A 65 -4.48 -6.62 -1.62
CA LEU A 65 -3.55 -7.29 -2.50
C LEU A 65 -4.11 -7.37 -3.93
N GLN A 66 -3.49 -6.65 -4.86
CA GLN A 66 -3.95 -6.56 -6.25
C GLN A 66 -3.36 -7.65 -7.14
N ALA A 67 -2.08 -7.98 -6.94
CA ALA A 67 -1.34 -8.90 -7.80
C ALA A 67 -0.13 -9.51 -7.08
N VAL A 68 0.32 -10.65 -7.59
CA VAL A 68 1.55 -11.34 -7.19
C VAL A 68 2.43 -11.49 -8.43
N ARG A 69 3.74 -11.20 -8.32
CA ARG A 69 4.72 -11.46 -9.37
C ARG A 69 5.77 -12.45 -8.88
N VAL A 70 6.10 -13.44 -9.70
CA VAL A 70 7.17 -14.42 -9.46
C VAL A 70 7.97 -14.57 -10.74
N GLY A 71 9.21 -14.07 -10.72
CA GLY A 71 10.03 -13.91 -11.92
C GLY A 71 9.31 -13.10 -13.00
N ASP A 72 9.14 -13.70 -14.17
CA ASP A 72 8.47 -13.08 -15.32
C ASP A 72 6.94 -13.16 -15.25
N TRP A 73 6.38 -13.90 -14.30
CA TRP A 73 4.94 -14.14 -14.25
C TRP A 73 4.28 -13.18 -13.29
N LYS A 74 3.22 -12.51 -13.73
CA LYS A 74 2.40 -11.64 -12.90
C LYS A 74 0.95 -12.08 -12.94
N LEU A 75 0.40 -12.35 -11.76
CA LEU A 75 -0.98 -12.76 -11.55
C LEU A 75 -1.76 -11.61 -10.95
N HIS A 76 -2.73 -11.08 -11.68
CA HIS A 76 -3.75 -10.18 -11.15
C HIS A 76 -4.83 -10.98 -10.44
N LEU A 77 -5.11 -10.61 -9.19
CA LEU A 77 -6.04 -11.33 -8.33
C LEU A 77 -7.49 -10.90 -8.56
N PRO A 78 -8.46 -11.82 -8.40
CA PRO A 78 -9.87 -11.49 -8.30
C PRO A 78 -10.14 -10.50 -7.18
N ARG A 79 -11.02 -9.52 -7.46
CA ARG A 79 -11.38 -8.44 -6.54
C ARG A 79 -12.86 -8.13 -6.63
N THR A 80 -13.44 -7.65 -5.54
CA THR A 80 -14.81 -7.14 -5.48
C THR A 80 -14.86 -5.63 -5.77
N LYS A 81 -16.07 -5.06 -5.89
CA LYS A 81 -16.25 -3.62 -6.14
C LYS A 81 -15.88 -2.76 -4.92
N GLU A 82 -15.94 -3.35 -3.73
CA GLU A 82 -15.60 -2.77 -2.43
C GLU A 82 -14.09 -2.56 -2.31
N GLN A 83 -13.37 -3.50 -2.89
CA GLN A 83 -11.91 -3.56 -2.99
C GLN A 83 -11.31 -2.57 -4.00
N ILE A 84 -12.13 -1.91 -4.84
CA ILE A 84 -11.67 -0.88 -5.76
C ILE A 84 -11.61 0.47 -5.03
N PRO A 85 -10.49 1.21 -5.13
CA PRO A 85 -10.37 2.53 -4.53
C PRO A 85 -11.51 3.46 -4.91
N TRP A 86 -11.98 4.28 -3.98
CA TRP A 86 -13.15 5.15 -4.19
C TRP A 86 -13.03 6.04 -5.43
N TRP A 87 -11.82 6.51 -5.75
CA TRP A 87 -11.51 7.36 -6.91
C TRP A 87 -11.57 6.62 -8.25
N ALA A 88 -11.51 5.28 -8.23
CA ALA A 88 -11.58 4.41 -9.39
C ALA A 88 -12.87 3.57 -9.45
N ARG A 89 -13.70 3.59 -8.39
CA ARG A 89 -14.85 2.69 -8.21
C ARG A 89 -15.91 2.74 -9.33
N ASN A 90 -16.01 3.88 -10.00
CA ASN A 90 -16.93 4.08 -11.13
C ASN A 90 -16.23 3.99 -12.51
N LYS A 91 -14.90 3.87 -12.53
CA LYS A 91 -14.08 3.86 -13.75
C LYS A 91 -13.55 2.47 -14.09
N GLN A 92 -13.32 1.63 -13.09
CA GLN A 92 -12.77 0.29 -13.26
C GLN A 92 -13.79 -0.77 -12.88
N LYS A 93 -13.83 -1.83 -13.68
CA LYS A 93 -14.59 -3.04 -13.34
C LYS A 93 -13.71 -3.95 -12.47
N PRO A 94 -14.30 -4.63 -11.48
CA PRO A 94 -13.57 -5.64 -10.72
C PRO A 94 -13.15 -6.79 -11.63
N ILE A 95 -11.93 -7.29 -11.42
CA ILE A 95 -11.47 -8.53 -12.02
C ILE A 95 -12.16 -9.67 -11.28
N GLN A 96 -12.93 -10.51 -11.98
CA GLN A 96 -13.67 -11.61 -11.34
C GLN A 96 -12.90 -12.92 -11.34
N THR A 97 -12.04 -13.13 -12.33
CA THR A 97 -11.22 -14.34 -12.50
C THR A 97 -9.76 -13.97 -12.52
N PRO A 98 -8.84 -14.81 -12.01
CA PRO A 98 -7.42 -14.50 -12.04
C PRO A 98 -6.93 -14.29 -13.47
N GLU A 99 -6.10 -13.26 -13.69
CA GLU A 99 -5.50 -12.96 -15.00
C GLU A 99 -3.99 -13.11 -14.87
N LEU A 100 -3.39 -13.93 -15.75
CA LEU A 100 -1.97 -14.26 -15.69
C LEU A 100 -1.28 -13.69 -16.93
N TYR A 101 -0.16 -13.02 -16.72
CA TYR A 101 0.66 -12.40 -17.76
C TYR A 101 2.11 -12.86 -17.64
N ASN A 102 2.77 -13.01 -18.79
CA ASN A 102 4.20 -13.26 -18.88
C ASN A 102 4.90 -11.97 -19.32
N LEU A 103 5.58 -11.31 -18.38
CA LEU A 103 6.24 -10.02 -18.57
C LEU A 103 7.48 -10.10 -19.45
N ALA A 104 8.11 -11.27 -19.63
CA ALA A 104 9.23 -11.42 -20.56
C ALA A 104 8.76 -11.33 -22.03
N ALA A 105 7.55 -11.82 -22.31
CA ALA A 105 6.96 -11.76 -23.65
C ALA A 105 6.05 -10.53 -23.85
N ASP A 106 5.40 -10.07 -22.79
CA ASP A 106 4.38 -9.02 -22.81
C ASP A 106 4.47 -8.14 -21.56
N VAL A 107 5.41 -7.20 -21.59
CA VAL A 107 5.60 -6.18 -20.55
C VAL A 107 4.35 -5.29 -20.39
N THR A 108 3.53 -5.17 -21.43
CA THR A 108 2.34 -4.32 -21.46
C THR A 108 1.08 -4.98 -20.89
N GLU A 109 1.16 -6.26 -20.50
CA GLU A 109 0.06 -7.02 -19.88
C GLU A 109 -1.23 -7.03 -20.73
N THR A 110 -1.06 -7.26 -22.03
CA THR A 110 -2.14 -7.28 -23.04
C THR A 110 -2.77 -8.67 -23.22
N GLN A 111 -2.00 -9.74 -23.07
CA GLN A 111 -2.43 -11.11 -23.32
C GLN A 111 -2.57 -11.93 -22.03
N ASN A 112 -3.81 -12.17 -21.61
CA ASN A 112 -4.09 -13.07 -20.49
C ASN A 112 -3.92 -14.55 -20.91
N VAL A 113 -3.00 -15.25 -20.26
CA VAL A 113 -2.67 -16.67 -20.50
C VAL A 113 -3.06 -17.59 -19.34
N ALA A 114 -3.92 -17.14 -18.42
CA ALA A 114 -4.34 -17.91 -17.23
C ALA A 114 -4.90 -19.30 -17.57
N ASN A 115 -5.75 -19.40 -18.60
CA ASN A 115 -6.36 -20.66 -19.02
C ASN A 115 -5.35 -21.66 -19.61
N GLN A 116 -4.19 -21.17 -20.08
CA GLN A 116 -3.14 -22.00 -20.67
C GLN A 116 -2.16 -22.53 -19.60
N HIS A 117 -2.11 -21.88 -18.42
CA HIS A 117 -1.20 -22.22 -17.33
C HIS A 117 -1.93 -22.36 -15.98
N PRO A 118 -2.90 -23.28 -15.85
CA PRO A 118 -3.71 -23.41 -14.63
C PRO A 118 -2.89 -23.76 -13.39
N GLU A 119 -1.82 -24.56 -13.54
CA GLU A 119 -0.93 -24.92 -12.42
C GLU A 119 -0.19 -23.69 -11.86
N ARG A 120 0.30 -22.81 -12.74
CA ARG A 120 0.98 -21.55 -12.36
C ARG A 120 0.01 -20.63 -11.61
N VAL A 121 -1.22 -20.50 -12.13
CA VAL A 121 -2.28 -19.73 -11.46
C VAL A 121 -2.53 -20.29 -10.06
N SER A 122 -2.68 -21.61 -9.92
CA SER A 122 -2.92 -22.24 -8.62
C SER A 122 -1.78 -21.99 -7.61
N GLN A 123 -0.53 -22.10 -8.06
CA GLN A 123 0.64 -21.83 -7.21
C GLN A 123 0.67 -20.37 -6.73
N MET A 124 0.48 -19.42 -7.64
CA MET A 124 0.51 -17.99 -7.33
C MET A 124 -0.70 -17.54 -6.50
N MET A 125 -1.87 -18.16 -6.69
CA MET A 125 -3.03 -17.97 -5.81
C MET A 125 -2.73 -18.46 -4.39
N ALA A 126 -2.07 -19.61 -4.22
CA ALA A 126 -1.68 -20.10 -2.91
C ALA A 126 -0.69 -19.14 -2.20
N LEU A 127 0.26 -18.57 -2.94
CA LEU A 127 1.14 -17.51 -2.42
C LEU A 127 0.35 -16.27 -2.00
N ALA A 128 -0.65 -15.87 -2.78
CA ALA A 128 -1.51 -14.73 -2.45
C ALA A 128 -2.28 -14.97 -1.14
N GLU A 129 -2.90 -16.14 -0.97
CA GLU A 129 -3.65 -16.48 0.25
C GLU A 129 -2.75 -16.50 1.50
N GLN A 130 -1.57 -17.12 1.39
CA GLN A 130 -0.59 -17.08 2.50
C GLN A 130 -0.21 -15.64 2.86
N THR A 131 -0.08 -14.78 1.86
CA THR A 131 0.30 -13.38 2.07
C THR A 131 -0.84 -12.57 2.68
N ARG A 132 -2.09 -12.83 2.29
CA ARG A 132 -3.28 -12.22 2.92
C ARG A 132 -3.36 -12.55 4.40
N LEU A 133 -3.06 -13.79 4.79
CA LEU A 133 -3.02 -14.18 6.21
C LEU A 133 -1.94 -13.40 6.99
N LYS A 134 -0.77 -13.21 6.38
CA LYS A 134 0.37 -12.53 7.01
C LYS A 134 0.23 -11.02 7.05
N LEU A 135 -0.05 -10.41 5.90
CA LEU A 135 -0.02 -8.97 5.69
C LEU A 135 -1.42 -8.34 5.66
N GLY A 136 -2.48 -9.13 5.68
CA GLY A 136 -3.87 -8.66 5.70
C GLY A 136 -4.48 -8.48 4.31
N GLU A 137 -5.76 -8.13 4.33
CA GLU A 137 -6.59 -7.84 3.16
C GLU A 137 -7.60 -6.74 3.53
N PHE A 138 -8.37 -6.25 2.58
CA PHE A 138 -9.40 -5.24 2.81
C PHE A 138 -10.36 -5.64 3.97
N GLY A 139 -10.26 -4.94 5.09
CA GLY A 139 -11.06 -5.19 6.29
C GLY A 139 -10.56 -6.32 7.21
N GLU A 140 -9.46 -6.97 6.85
CA GLU A 140 -8.88 -8.09 7.59
C GLU A 140 -7.41 -7.82 7.93
N ARG A 141 -7.10 -7.84 9.23
CA ARG A 141 -5.74 -7.60 9.71
C ARG A 141 -4.89 -8.87 9.57
N GLY A 142 -3.69 -8.72 9.00
CA GLY A 142 -2.71 -9.80 8.92
C GLY A 142 -1.95 -10.03 10.22
N THR A 143 -1.46 -11.26 10.43
CA THR A 143 -0.72 -11.65 11.65
C THR A 143 0.61 -10.92 11.84
N GLU A 144 1.22 -10.46 10.76
CA GLU A 144 2.49 -9.73 10.73
C GLU A 144 2.29 -8.21 10.58
N GLN A 145 1.04 -7.71 10.56
CA GLN A 145 0.78 -6.27 10.59
C GLN A 145 1.14 -5.69 11.95
N ARG A 146 2.23 -4.91 11.96
CA ARG A 146 2.65 -4.16 13.15
C ARG A 146 1.57 -3.17 13.57
N PRO A 147 1.29 -3.06 14.89
CA PRO A 147 0.38 -2.04 15.39
C PRO A 147 0.90 -0.66 15.03
N THR A 148 -0.02 0.29 14.88
CA THR A 148 0.35 1.69 14.75
C THR A 148 1.19 2.09 15.97
N GLY A 149 2.42 2.55 15.74
CA GLY A 149 3.32 2.99 16.81
C GLY A 149 3.14 4.47 17.15
N THR A 150 3.62 4.87 18.33
CA THR A 150 3.73 6.28 18.73
C THR A 150 5.16 6.59 19.20
N LEU A 151 5.66 7.78 18.85
CA LEU A 151 6.87 8.34 19.46
C LEU A 151 6.57 9.08 20.77
N PHE A 152 5.28 9.33 21.04
CA PHE A 152 4.76 10.07 22.19
C PHE A 152 3.87 9.11 22.99
N PRO A 153 4.41 8.42 24.01
CA PRO A 153 3.67 7.44 24.81
C PRO A 153 2.37 7.99 25.41
N GLU A 154 2.35 9.29 25.70
CA GLU A 154 1.24 10.01 26.28
C GLU A 154 0.12 10.37 25.28
N VAL A 155 0.36 10.22 23.97
CA VAL A 155 -0.63 10.54 22.95
C VAL A 155 -1.42 9.28 22.57
N PRO A 156 -2.75 9.27 22.73
CA PRO A 156 -3.56 8.14 22.31
C PRO A 156 -3.45 7.95 20.80
N ILE A 157 -3.25 6.71 20.38
CA ILE A 157 -3.07 6.35 18.98
C ILE A 157 -4.44 6.37 18.31
N LEU A 158 -4.63 7.28 17.36
CA LEU A 158 -5.83 7.33 16.54
C LEU A 158 -5.68 6.34 15.38
N SER A 159 -6.04 5.08 15.58
CA SER A 159 -6.03 4.04 14.53
C SER A 159 -7.40 3.90 13.86
N ASN A 160 -7.46 3.66 12.55
CA ASN A 160 -8.73 3.34 11.89
C ASN A 160 -9.21 1.90 12.19
N GLN A 161 -8.40 1.08 12.86
CA GLN A 161 -8.72 -0.31 13.16
C GLN A 161 -9.29 -0.44 14.57
N SER A 162 -10.48 -1.04 14.69
CA SER A 162 -11.17 -1.21 15.98
C SER A 162 -10.37 -1.99 17.03
N GLN A 163 -9.44 -2.84 16.59
CA GLN A 163 -8.61 -3.69 17.45
C GLN A 163 -7.41 -2.97 18.09
N ASP A 164 -7.07 -1.77 17.63
CA ASP A 164 -5.99 -0.96 18.19
C ASP A 164 -6.47 0.00 19.29
N TRP A 165 -7.76 -0.08 19.68
CA TRP A 165 -8.36 0.81 20.67
C TRP A 165 -8.61 0.08 21.99
N ASP A 166 -8.12 0.67 23.08
CA ASP A 166 -8.78 0.49 24.37
C ASP A 166 -10.14 1.22 24.33
N PRO A 167 -11.25 0.59 24.75
CA PRO A 167 -12.53 1.25 24.79
C PRO A 167 -12.46 2.46 25.73
N LEU A 168 -12.75 3.66 25.20
CA LEU A 168 -12.75 4.87 26.01
C LEU A 168 -13.66 4.70 27.23
N PRO A 169 -13.24 5.16 28.42
CA PRO A 169 -14.08 5.15 29.61
C PRO A 169 -15.36 5.97 29.36
N ASP A 170 -16.48 5.56 29.96
CA ASP A 170 -17.80 6.13 29.63
C ASP A 170 -17.90 7.65 29.89
N VAL A 171 -17.07 8.16 30.81
CA VAL A 171 -16.93 9.59 31.11
C VAL A 171 -16.43 10.38 29.87
N GLU A 172 -15.50 9.82 29.09
CA GLU A 172 -14.96 10.45 27.89
C GLU A 172 -15.87 10.31 26.68
N LYS A 173 -16.58 9.18 26.55
CA LYS A 173 -17.64 9.00 25.53
C LYS A 173 -18.74 10.06 25.67
N GLY A 174 -19.04 10.50 26.90
CA GLY A 174 -19.99 11.56 27.19
C GLY A 174 -19.53 12.95 26.70
N ARG A 175 -18.22 13.26 26.84
CA ARG A 175 -17.65 14.56 26.47
C ARG A 175 -17.75 14.88 24.98
N GLY A 176 -17.52 13.89 24.10
CA GLY A 176 -17.67 14.07 22.66
C GLY A 176 -19.08 14.48 22.25
N LYS A 177 -20.13 13.95 22.90
CA LYS A 177 -21.52 14.32 22.61
C LYS A 177 -21.86 15.75 23.04
N THR A 178 -21.21 16.26 24.09
CA THR A 178 -21.40 17.64 24.57
C THR A 178 -20.61 18.67 23.76
N GLU A 179 -19.39 18.34 23.30
CA GLU A 179 -18.55 19.26 22.55
C GLU A 179 -19.02 19.45 21.09
N PHE A 180 -19.45 18.37 20.42
CA PHE A 180 -19.98 18.47 19.05
C PHE A 180 -21.37 19.13 18.96
N LYS A 181 -22.14 19.16 20.06
CA LYS A 181 -23.44 19.88 20.09
C LYS A 181 -23.29 21.40 20.09
N LYS A 182 -22.22 21.95 20.67
CA LYS A 182 -22.02 23.41 20.77
C LYS A 182 -21.88 24.08 19.40
N GLN A 183 -21.24 23.44 18.42
CA GLN A 183 -21.00 24.06 17.11
C GLN A 183 -22.25 24.20 16.22
N ARG A 184 -23.35 23.49 16.49
CA ARG A 184 -24.59 23.60 15.68
C ARG A 184 -25.59 24.64 16.21
N ALA A 185 -25.44 25.13 17.44
CA ALA A 185 -26.37 26.08 18.03
C ALA A 185 -26.14 27.52 17.54
N ASP A 186 -24.89 27.89 17.26
CA ASP A 186 -24.52 29.28 16.94
C ASP A 186 -24.80 29.69 15.48
N GLY A 187 -25.24 28.75 14.64
CA GLY A 187 -25.50 29.00 13.22
C GLY A 187 -26.90 29.53 12.87
N LYS A 188 -27.83 29.67 13.83
CA LYS A 188 -29.24 29.97 13.51
C LYS A 188 -29.60 31.46 13.39
N ASN A 189 -28.74 32.39 13.79
CA ASN A 189 -29.08 33.83 13.82
C ASN A 189 -28.55 34.68 12.65
N ASN A 190 -28.08 34.09 11.55
CA ASN A 190 -27.53 34.86 10.43
C ASN A 190 -28.09 34.47 9.05
N LYS A 191 -29.41 34.31 8.93
CA LYS A 191 -30.12 34.00 7.67
C LYS A 191 -30.42 35.22 6.78
N GLY A 192 -29.84 36.40 7.05
CA GLY A 192 -30.16 37.64 6.32
C GLY A 192 -29.08 38.19 5.39
N LYS A 193 -27.80 37.81 5.54
CA LYS A 193 -26.70 38.45 4.81
C LYS A 193 -25.64 37.43 4.40
N LYS A 194 -25.84 36.78 3.26
CA LYS A 194 -24.80 36.17 2.40
C LYS A 194 -25.43 35.63 1.10
N LYS A 195 -26.18 36.49 0.40
CA LYS A 195 -26.36 36.41 -1.06
C LYS A 195 -25.24 37.25 -1.71
N ALA A 196 -24.00 36.80 -1.58
CA ALA A 196 -22.83 37.26 -2.34
C ALA A 196 -21.69 36.31 -1.98
N ASN A 197 -20.91 35.86 -2.97
CA ASN A 197 -19.93 34.77 -2.90
C ASN A 197 -20.49 33.37 -2.67
N ARG A 198 -21.11 32.82 -3.73
CA ARG A 198 -21.21 31.37 -3.92
C ARG A 198 -20.26 30.97 -5.06
N ARG A 199 -18.96 30.98 -4.77
CA ARG A 199 -17.94 30.17 -5.44
C ARG A 199 -16.91 29.78 -4.39
N VAL A 200 -16.50 28.52 -4.47
CA VAL A 200 -15.47 27.85 -3.68
C VAL A 200 -15.90 27.37 -2.28
N LEU A 201 -15.58 26.09 -2.02
CA LEU A 201 -15.66 25.34 -0.76
C LEU A 201 -17.01 24.67 -0.43
N SER A 202 -17.34 23.66 -1.23
CA SER A 202 -18.07 22.49 -0.73
C SER A 202 -17.35 21.24 -1.23
N ASP A 203 -16.26 20.83 -0.56
CA ASP A 203 -15.59 19.54 -0.85
C ASP A 203 -14.60 19.07 0.24
N ASP A 204 -14.78 19.48 1.51
CA ASP A 204 -13.73 19.31 2.53
C ASP A 204 -14.08 18.47 3.78
N MET A 205 -14.98 17.50 3.66
CA MET A 205 -15.26 16.54 4.75
C MET A 205 -15.25 15.06 4.32
N ASN A 206 -14.45 14.72 3.30
CA ASN A 206 -14.08 13.32 3.05
C ASN A 206 -12.57 13.14 2.76
N ARG A 207 -11.76 14.15 3.09
CA ARG A 207 -10.31 14.23 2.78
C ARG A 207 -9.37 13.39 3.67
N LYS A 208 -9.86 12.61 4.63
CA LYS A 208 -9.00 11.87 5.58
C LYS A 208 -9.08 10.34 5.43
N ARG A 209 -9.04 9.83 4.20
CA ARG A 209 -9.02 8.37 3.94
C ARG A 209 -7.86 7.87 3.08
N CYS A 210 -6.87 8.70 2.75
CA CYS A 210 -5.76 8.25 1.88
C CYS A 210 -4.51 9.14 1.96
N ASN A 211 -4.18 9.69 3.14
CA ASN A 211 -3.12 10.70 3.26
C ASN A 211 -2.05 10.32 4.28
N GLN A 212 -1.53 9.09 4.19
CA GLN A 212 -0.27 8.73 4.87
C GLN A 212 0.78 8.05 4.00
N PHE A 213 0.51 7.81 2.70
CA PHE A 213 1.54 7.45 1.72
C PHE A 213 1.32 8.24 0.42
N LYS A 214 1.44 9.56 0.51
CA LYS A 214 1.75 10.39 -0.65
C LYS A 214 3.20 10.79 -0.51
N TYR A 215 4.11 10.00 -1.05
CA TYR A 215 5.35 10.45 -1.67
C TYR A 215 5.97 9.24 -2.40
N TRP A 216 6.26 9.46 -3.70
CA TRP A 216 7.08 8.64 -4.59
C TRP A 216 6.45 7.45 -5.33
N ALA A 217 5.73 7.77 -6.40
CA ALA A 217 5.69 6.96 -7.61
C ALA A 217 5.41 7.88 -8.82
N PHE A 218 6.45 8.45 -9.42
CA PHE A 218 6.43 8.94 -10.80
C PHE A 218 7.85 8.82 -11.37
N GLY A 219 8.10 7.70 -12.05
CA GLY A 219 9.18 7.58 -13.03
C GLY A 219 8.52 7.42 -14.38
N THR A 220 8.45 8.52 -15.14
CA THR A 220 8.15 8.46 -16.58
C THR A 220 9.31 9.15 -17.28
N THR A 221 10.20 8.35 -17.85
CA THR A 221 11.21 8.78 -18.81
C THR A 221 10.48 9.16 -20.10
N PHE A 222 10.61 10.41 -20.53
CA PHE A 222 10.35 10.82 -21.90
C PHE A 222 11.71 10.99 -22.58
N PHE A 223 11.94 10.22 -23.64
CA PHE A 223 13.02 10.47 -24.59
C PHE A 223 12.61 11.63 -25.51
N GLY A 224 13.58 12.50 -25.80
CA GLY A 224 13.58 13.54 -26.81
C GLY A 224 14.99 14.07 -26.96
#